data_AF-A0A1H9U0E9-F1
#
_entry.id   AF-A0A1H9U0E9-F1
#
_cell.length_a   1.000
_cell.length_b   1.000
_cell.length_c   1.000
_cell.angle_alpha   90.00
_cell.angle_beta   90.00
_cell.angle_gamma   90.00
#
_symmetry.space_group_name_H-M   'P 1'
#
loop_
_entity.id
_entity.type
_entity.pdbx_description
1 polymer ?
#
loop_
_entity_poly.entity_id
_entity_poly.type
_entity_poly.pdbx_seq_one_letter_code
_entity_poly.pdbx_strand_id
1 'polypeptide(L)' 'MRANLTQLDLVDRAGIDRITLQRIEAGTTDARLSWLLRIAGAIGVPLADLVRE' A
#
# COMPACT_ATOMS: atom_id res chain seq x y z
N MET A 1 -0.05 -7.71 -9.26
CA MET A 1 1.29 -7.60 -8.62
C MET A 1 1.37 -8.61 -7.48
N ARG A 2 2.46 -9.37 -7.34
CA ARG A 2 2.66 -10.28 -6.20
C ARG A 2 4.05 -10.06 -5.63
N ALA A 3 4.13 -9.33 -4.51
CA ALA A 3 5.38 -9.06 -3.80
C ALA A 3 5.79 -10.18 -2.83
N ASN A 4 4.98 -11.24 -2.72
CA ASN A 4 5.15 -12.32 -1.74
C ASN A 4 5.36 -11.83 -0.29
N LEU A 5 4.64 -10.77 0.08
CA LEU A 5 4.62 -10.18 1.42
C LEU A 5 3.29 -10.52 2.08
N THR A 6 3.32 -10.82 3.38
CA THR A 6 2.10 -10.77 4.18
C THR A 6 1.67 -9.31 4.38
N GLN A 7 0.44 -9.08 4.80
CA GLN A 7 0.01 -7.72 5.19
C GLN A 7 0.88 -7.15 6.30
N LEU A 8 1.33 -7.99 7.24
CA LEU A 8 2.20 -7.56 8.34
C LEU A 8 3.55 -7.08 7.81
N ASP A 9 4.18 -7.84 6.91
CA ASP A 9 5.47 -7.45 6.31
C ASP A 9 5.34 -6.13 5.52
N LEU A 10 4.21 -5.94 4.83
CA LEU A 10 3.96 -4.72 4.07
C LEU A 10 3.80 -3.50 4.97
N VAL A 11 3.01 -3.58 6.05
CA VAL A 11 2.78 -2.44 6.95
C VAL A 11 4.06 -2.06 7.69
N ASP A 12 4.86 -3.05 8.10
CA ASP A 12 6.15 -2.82 8.74
C ASP A 12 7.12 -2.13 7.78
N ARG A 13 7.21 -2.61 6.53
CA ARG A 13 8.09 -2.03 5.52
C ARG A 13 7.64 -0.65 5.05
N ALA A 14 6.34 -0.46 4.88
CA ALA A 14 5.77 0.83 4.48
C ALA A 14 5.74 1.82 5.65
N GLY A 15 5.77 1.35 6.90
CA GLY A 15 5.62 2.13 8.13
C GLY A 15 4.24 2.78 8.30
N ILE A 16 3.20 2.16 7.75
CA ILE A 16 1.81 2.59 7.93
C ILE A 16 1.12 1.65 8.91
N ASP A 17 0.01 2.06 9.51
CA ASP A 17 -0.75 1.15 10.36
C ASP A 17 -1.60 0.17 9.52
N ARG A 18 -1.89 -0.99 10.11
CA ARG A 18 -2.65 -2.06 9.46
C ARG A 18 -4.08 -1.66 9.10
N ILE A 19 -4.73 -0.84 9.92
CA ILE A 19 -6.11 -0.39 9.68
C ILE A 19 -6.14 0.55 8.46
N THR A 20 -5.16 1.43 8.33
CA THR A 20 -4.98 2.28 7.14
C THR A 20 -4.81 1.44 5.89
N LEU A 21 -3.94 0.41 5.91
CA LEU A 21 -3.78 -0.48 4.74
C LEU A 21 -5.11 -1.15 4.37
N GLN A 22 -5.83 -1.70 5.34
CA GLN A 22 -7.13 -2.35 5.11
C GLN A 22 -8.18 -1.40 4.53
N ARG A 23 -8.24 -0.16 5.02
CA ARG A 23 -9.18 0.84 4.50
C ARG A 23 -8.89 1.22 3.05
N ILE A 24 -7.60 1.31 2.70
CA ILE A 24 -7.14 1.54 1.32
C ILE A 24 -7.54 0.37 0.44
N GLU A 25 -7.24 -0.87 0.83
CA GLU A 25 -7.59 -2.09 0.08
C GLU A 25 -9.11 -2.22 -0.11
N ALA A 26 -9.89 -1.86 0.90
CA ALA A 26 -11.35 -1.91 0.85
C ALA A 26 -11.97 -0.72 0.09
N GLY A 27 -11.18 0.28 -0.34
CA GLY A 27 -11.68 1.50 -0.97
C GLY A 27 -12.59 2.35 -0.07
N THR A 28 -12.49 2.20 1.25
CA THR A 28 -13.34 2.90 2.23
C THR A 28 -12.76 4.25 2.67
N THR A 29 -11.65 4.66 2.07
CA THR A 29 -11.03 5.97 2.31
C THR A 29 -10.33 6.42 1.05
N ASP A 30 -10.29 7.74 0.84
CA ASP A 30 -9.33 8.33 -0.09
C ASP A 30 -7.93 8.14 0.48
N ALA A 31 -7.12 7.37 -0.24
CA ALA A 31 -5.75 7.08 0.15
C ALA A 31 -4.91 8.34 -0.03
N ARG A 32 -4.23 8.79 1.04
CA ARG A 32 -3.26 9.88 0.94
C ARG A 32 -2.14 9.46 -0.02
N LEU A 33 -1.74 10.38 -0.90
CA LEU A 33 -0.64 10.17 -1.84
C LEU A 33 0.64 9.67 -1.13
N SER A 34 0.93 10.19 0.07
CA SER A 34 2.08 9.76 0.87
C SER A 34 1.99 8.29 1.30
N TRP A 35 0.80 7.75 1.58
CA TRP A 35 0.64 6.32 1.87
C TRP A 35 0.85 5.47 0.62
N LEU A 36 0.28 5.89 -0.52
CA LEU A 36 0.45 5.17 -1.78
C LEU A 36 1.92 5.11 -2.21
N LEU A 37 2.67 6.20 -2.07
CA LEU A 37 4.11 6.22 -2.35
C LEU A 37 4.90 5.27 -1.44
N ARG A 38 4.55 5.20 -0.15
CA ARG A 38 5.20 4.30 0.81
C ARG A 38 4.89 2.84 0.50
N ILE A 39 3.65 2.52 0.18
CA ILE A 39 3.21 1.18 -0.23
C ILE A 39 3.94 0.76 -1.52
N ALA A 40 3.98 1.64 -2.53
CA ALA A 40 4.68 1.40 -3.79
C ALA A 40 6.18 1.11 -3.58
N GLY A 41 6.84 1.93 -2.74
CA GLY A 41 8.24 1.69 -2.36
C GLY A 41 8.46 0.40 -1.58
N ALA A 42 7.51 0.02 -0.71
CA ALA A 42 7.59 -1.20 0.07
C ALA A 42 7.38 -2.48 -0.77
N ILE A 43 6.56 -2.44 -1.81
CA ILE A 43 6.39 -3.59 -2.73
C ILE A 43 7.33 -3.54 -3.94
N GLY A 44 8.06 -2.44 -4.14
CA GLY A 44 9.12 -2.31 -5.13
C GLY A 44 8.65 -1.96 -6.53
N VAL A 45 7.61 -1.13 -6.66
CA VAL A 45 6.93 -0.86 -7.94
C VAL A 45 6.63 0.62 -8.14
N PRO A 46 6.40 1.07 -9.38
CA PRO A 46 5.93 2.43 -9.64
C PRO A 46 4.56 2.70 -9.01
N LEU A 47 4.33 3.92 -8.52
CA LEU A 47 3.02 4.35 -8.02
C LEU A 47 1.89 4.13 -9.04
N ALA A 48 2.18 4.31 -10.33
CA ALA A 48 1.20 4.11 -11.42
C ALA A 48 0.58 2.70 -11.41
N ASP A 49 1.32 1.69 -10.96
CA ASP A 49 0.81 0.32 -10.87
C ASP A 49 -0.21 0.13 -9.74
N LEU A 50 -0.29 1.06 -8.78
CA LEU A 50 -1.29 1.06 -7.70
C LEU A 50 -2.60 1.75 -8.08
N VAL A 51 -2.61 2.59 -9.11
CA VAL A 51 -3.73 3.50 -9.43
C VAL A 51 -4.27 3.33 -10.85
N ARG A 52 -3.71 2.39 -11.62
CA ARG A 52 -4.20 2.02 -12.95
C ARG A 52 -5.61 1.44 -12.90
N GLU A 53 -6.43 1.80 -13.88
CA GLU A 53 -7.74 1.19 -14.18
C GLU A 53 -7.61 -0.25 -14.69
#